data_AF-A0A5B6TN73-F1
#
_entry.id   AF-A0A5B6TN73-F1
#
_cell.length_a   1.000
_cell.length_b   1.000
_cell.length_c   1.000
_cell.angle_alpha   90.00
_cell.angle_beta   90.00
_cell.angle_gamma   90.00
#
_symmetry.space_group_name_H-M   'P 1'
#
loop_
_entity.id
_entity.type
_entity.pdbx_description
1 polymer ?
#
loop_
_entity_poly.entity_id
_entity_poly.type
_entity_poly.pdbx_seq_one_letter_code
_entity_poly.pdbx_strand_id
1 'polypeptide(L)'
;MEAILFIGMQASGKSTFYKKHFFNSHVRISMDLLKTRNRERQFLQVCLKTTAKLVIDNTNPRKEDRQQYIPLLKERRYQVIGYYFQTSLPEALARNSAREGKDKVKDVALYDVRKKLEPPAFSEGFDRLFSVRIQGDGFEITEWRKEEGHVPEPPDRLG
;
A
#
# COMPACT_ATOMS: atom_id res chain seq x y z
N MET A 1 0.48 12.47 -14.77
CA MET A 1 -0.20 12.45 -13.45
C MET A 1 0.19 11.16 -12.75
N GLU A 2 0.23 11.11 -11.42
CA GLU A 2 0.67 9.92 -10.67
C GLU A 2 -0.41 9.40 -9.71
N ALA A 3 -0.46 8.09 -9.57
CA ALA A 3 -1.33 7.39 -8.65
C ALA A 3 -0.51 6.37 -7.89
N ILE A 4 -0.62 6.42 -6.57
CA ILE A 4 0.19 5.64 -5.67
C ILE A 4 -0.67 4.54 -5.04
N LEU A 5 -0.19 3.31 -5.08
CA LEU A 5 -0.80 2.19 -4.37
C LEU A 5 0.13 1.77 -3.24
N PHE A 6 -0.38 1.78 -2.02
CA PHE A 6 0.30 1.16 -0.90
C PHE A 6 -0.03 -0.32 -0.82
N ILE A 7 0.99 -1.11 -0.47
CA ILE A 7 0.92 -2.57 -0.43
C ILE A 7 1.61 -3.01 0.86
N GLY A 8 0.88 -3.65 1.77
CA GLY A 8 1.46 -4.13 3.02
C GLY A 8 0.43 -4.25 4.13
N MET A 9 0.81 -4.95 5.20
CA MET A 9 -0.07 -5.27 6.32
C MET A 9 -0.55 -4.03 7.09
N GLN A 10 -1.67 -4.15 7.81
CA GLN A 10 -2.01 -3.14 8.81
C GLN A 10 -0.85 -2.96 9.81
N ALA A 11 -0.80 -1.79 10.45
CA ALA A 11 0.31 -1.41 11.32
C ALA A 11 1.71 -1.32 10.66
N SER A 12 1.83 -1.41 9.32
CA SER A 12 3.11 -1.28 8.58
C SER A 12 3.63 0.15 8.37
N GLY A 13 3.05 1.16 9.02
CA GLY A 13 3.46 2.56 8.88
C GLY A 13 2.88 3.35 7.69
N LYS A 14 2.06 2.72 6.83
CA LYS A 14 1.42 3.36 5.66
C LYS A 14 0.79 4.73 5.93
N SER A 15 -0.07 4.84 6.95
CA SER A 15 -0.76 6.09 7.24
C SER A 15 0.19 7.20 7.70
N THR A 16 1.25 6.85 8.43
CA THR A 16 2.32 7.80 8.80
C THR A 16 3.14 8.20 7.57
N PHE A 17 3.44 7.24 6.69
CA PHE A 17 4.13 7.49 5.43
C PHE A 17 3.32 8.44 4.52
N TYR A 18 2.01 8.23 4.39
CA TYR A 18 1.11 9.14 3.68
C TYR A 18 1.17 10.56 4.26
N LYS A 19 1.06 10.69 5.58
CA LYS A 19 1.11 12.00 6.26
C LYS A 19 2.41 12.74 5.96
N LYS A 20 3.54 12.02 5.97
CA LYS A 20 4.87 12.60 5.79
C LYS A 20 5.19 12.96 4.33
N HIS A 21 4.75 12.16 3.37
CA HIS A 21 5.19 12.29 1.97
C HIS A 21 4.11 12.80 1.00
N PHE A 22 2.82 12.62 1.30
CA PHE A 22 1.75 12.83 0.31
C PHE A 22 0.58 13.68 0.79
N PHE A 23 0.50 14.02 2.08
CA PHE A 23 -0.61 14.76 2.66
C PHE A 23 -0.94 16.08 1.94
N ASN A 24 0.09 16.85 1.58
CA ASN A 24 -0.08 18.15 0.93
C ASN A 24 -0.19 18.07 -0.60
N SER A 25 -0.12 16.88 -1.19
CA SER A 25 0.03 16.72 -2.65
C SER A 25 -0.93 15.71 -3.30
N HIS A 26 -1.48 14.77 -2.53
CA HIS A 26 -2.32 13.68 -3.06
C HIS A 26 -3.59 13.50 -2.25
N VAL A 27 -4.68 13.24 -2.94
CA VAL A 27 -5.95 12.81 -2.33
C VAL A 27 -5.79 11.40 -1.76
N ARG A 28 -6.17 11.21 -0.48
CA ARG A 28 -6.17 9.88 0.15
C ARG A 28 -7.47 9.15 -0.13
N ILE A 29 -7.36 7.92 -0.63
CA ILE A 29 -8.46 6.96 -0.75
C ILE A 29 -8.17 5.81 0.22
N SER A 30 -8.97 5.66 1.28
CA SER A 30 -8.87 4.52 2.20
C SER A 30 -10.23 4.01 2.65
N MET A 31 -10.32 2.71 2.89
CA MET A 31 -11.51 2.07 3.44
C MET A 31 -11.82 2.50 4.87
N ASP A 32 -10.80 2.87 5.65
CA ASP A 32 -11.00 3.40 7.01
C ASP A 32 -11.79 4.71 6.99
N LEU A 33 -11.58 5.56 5.98
CA LEU A 33 -12.29 6.83 5.80
C LEU A 33 -13.63 6.64 5.07
N LEU A 34 -13.65 5.84 4.01
CA LEU A 34 -14.80 5.72 3.11
C LEU A 34 -15.82 4.67 3.56
N LYS A 35 -15.41 3.76 4.44
CA LYS A 35 -16.21 2.71 5.11
C LYS A 35 -16.81 1.64 4.20
N THR A 36 -17.11 1.93 2.93
CA THR A 36 -17.72 0.98 1.99
C THR A 36 -17.03 1.00 0.62
N ARG A 37 -16.99 -0.17 -0.03
CA ARG A 37 -16.42 -0.33 -1.38
C ARG A 37 -17.15 0.51 -2.44
N ASN A 38 -18.46 0.70 -2.29
CA ASN A 38 -19.20 1.56 -3.20
C ASN A 38 -18.75 3.03 -3.10
N ARG A 39 -18.57 3.56 -1.89
CA ARG A 39 -18.08 4.93 -1.66
C ARG A 39 -16.64 5.09 -2.16
N GLU A 40 -15.79 4.10 -1.90
CA GLU A 40 -14.44 4.04 -2.47
C GLU A 40 -14.45 4.14 -3.99
N ARG A 41 -15.22 3.28 -4.66
CA ARG A 41 -15.33 3.28 -6.12
C ARG A 41 -15.84 4.62 -6.66
N GLN A 42 -16.90 5.18 -6.08
CA GLN A 42 -17.42 6.48 -6.50
C GLN A 42 -16.39 7.59 -6.34
N PHE A 43 -15.68 7.62 -5.21
CA PHE A 43 -14.67 8.65 -4.95
C PHE A 43 -13.46 8.51 -5.87
N LEU A 44 -13.01 7.27 -6.13
CA LEU A 44 -11.99 7.00 -7.15
C LEU A 44 -12.42 7.52 -8.52
N GLN A 45 -13.66 7.27 -8.94
CA GLN A 45 -14.17 7.76 -10.23
C GLN A 45 -14.16 9.29 -10.31
N VAL A 46 -14.45 10.00 -9.22
CA VAL A 46 -14.31 11.46 -9.18
C VAL A 46 -12.85 11.86 -9.38
N CYS A 47 -11.92 11.24 -8.63
CA CYS A 47 -10.48 11.54 -8.76
C CYS A 47 -9.96 11.30 -10.18
N LEU A 48 -10.39 10.21 -10.83
CA LEU A 48 -10.05 9.88 -12.21
C LEU A 48 -10.60 10.89 -13.21
N LYS A 49 -11.83 11.39 -12.99
CA LYS A 49 -12.45 12.42 -13.85
C LYS A 49 -11.76 13.77 -13.72
N THR A 50 -11.32 14.13 -12.51
CA THR A 50 -10.63 15.39 -12.25
C THR A 50 -9.12 15.30 -12.46
N THR A 51 -8.59 14.12 -12.83
CA THR A 51 -7.15 13.88 -13.00
C THR A 51 -6.35 14.19 -11.73
N ALA A 52 -6.95 14.01 -10.54
CA ALA A 52 -6.28 14.30 -9.27
C ALA A 52 -5.14 13.32 -9.00
N LYS A 53 -4.03 13.81 -8.42
CA LYS A 53 -3.02 12.95 -7.80
C LYS A 53 -3.64 12.22 -6.61
N LEU A 54 -3.43 10.91 -6.50
CA LEU A 54 -4.09 10.10 -5.47
C LEU A 54 -3.20 9.03 -4.85
N VAL A 55 -3.48 8.68 -3.60
CA VAL A 55 -2.91 7.53 -2.89
C VAL A 55 -4.03 6.59 -2.47
N ILE A 56 -3.93 5.32 -2.86
CA ILE A 56 -4.77 4.23 -2.39
C ILE A 56 -4.12 3.62 -1.16
N ASP A 57 -4.50 4.12 0.01
CA ASP A 57 -4.00 3.73 1.33
C ASP A 57 -4.86 2.63 1.96
N ASN A 58 -4.83 1.46 1.31
CA ASN A 58 -5.38 0.21 1.84
C ASN A 58 -4.24 -0.82 2.00
N THR A 59 -4.55 -2.04 2.42
CA THR A 59 -3.55 -3.11 2.55
C THR A 59 -3.11 -3.70 1.21
N ASN A 60 -4.06 -3.87 0.27
CA ASN A 60 -3.85 -4.42 -1.08
C ASN A 60 -2.93 -5.65 -1.16
N PRO A 61 -3.14 -6.69 -0.31
CA PRO A 61 -2.16 -7.76 -0.14
C PRO A 61 -1.99 -8.63 -1.37
N ARG A 62 -3.06 -8.93 -2.11
CA ARG A 62 -3.01 -9.82 -3.27
C ARG A 62 -2.92 -9.06 -4.59
N LYS A 63 -2.44 -9.73 -5.63
CA LYS A 63 -2.49 -9.21 -7.00
C LYS A 63 -3.91 -8.83 -7.41
N GLU A 64 -4.92 -9.63 -7.09
CA GLU A 64 -6.31 -9.35 -7.48
C GLU A 64 -6.85 -8.08 -6.81
N ASP A 65 -6.42 -7.79 -5.58
CA ASP A 65 -6.79 -6.55 -4.88
C ASP A 65 -6.24 -5.32 -5.63
N ARG A 66 -5.01 -5.41 -6.13
CA ARG A 66 -4.35 -4.34 -6.88
C ARG A 66 -4.94 -4.17 -8.28
N GLN A 67 -5.32 -5.27 -8.94
CA GLN A 67 -5.94 -5.27 -10.26
C GLN A 67 -7.32 -4.59 -10.31
N GLN A 68 -7.96 -4.35 -9.17
CA GLN A 68 -9.19 -3.52 -9.13
C GLN A 68 -8.92 -2.05 -9.46
N TYR A 69 -7.69 -1.58 -9.33
CA TYR A 69 -7.32 -0.18 -9.50
C TYR A 69 -6.44 0.05 -10.73
N ILE A 70 -5.43 -0.81 -10.95
CA ILE A 70 -4.37 -0.56 -11.95
C ILE A 70 -4.94 -0.33 -13.37
N PRO A 71 -5.83 -1.18 -13.91
CA PRO A 71 -6.37 -0.97 -15.26
C PRO A 71 -7.07 0.39 -15.41
N LEU A 72 -7.90 0.78 -14.43
CA LEU A 72 -8.61 2.06 -14.43
C LEU A 72 -7.65 3.26 -14.43
N LEU A 73 -6.52 3.13 -13.72
CA LEU A 73 -5.48 4.16 -13.67
C LEU A 73 -4.72 4.25 -15.00
N LYS A 74 -4.40 3.10 -15.61
CA LYS A 74 -3.70 3.04 -16.91
C LYS A 74 -4.57 3.57 -18.05
N GLU A 75 -5.87 3.26 -18.06
CA GLU A 75 -6.83 3.84 -19.02
C GLU A 75 -6.82 5.37 -18.98
N ARG A 76 -6.62 5.94 -17.79
CA ARG A 76 -6.52 7.39 -17.57
C ARG A 76 -5.09 7.93 -17.65
N ARG A 77 -4.14 7.13 -18.14
CA ARG A 77 -2.73 7.48 -18.37
C ARG A 77 -2.01 7.97 -17.12
N TYR A 78 -2.39 7.47 -15.95
CA TYR A 78 -1.60 7.68 -14.74
C TYR A 78 -0.30 6.90 -14.81
N GLN A 79 0.75 7.49 -14.26
CA GLN A 79 1.92 6.76 -13.80
C GLN A 79 1.53 6.04 -12.51
N VAL A 80 1.55 4.71 -12.53
CA VAL A 80 1.13 3.87 -11.40
C VAL A 80 2.38 3.48 -10.60
N ILE A 81 2.43 3.91 -9.35
CA ILE A 81 3.58 3.74 -8.46
C ILE A 81 3.18 2.86 -7.27
N GLY A 82 3.91 1.78 -7.03
CA GLY A 82 3.68 0.90 -5.88
C GLY A 82 4.69 1.14 -4.76
N TYR A 83 4.21 1.29 -3.52
CA TYR A 83 5.06 1.24 -2.32
C TYR A 83 4.75 -0.04 -1.52
N TYR A 84 5.70 -0.96 -1.51
CA TYR A 84 5.64 -2.22 -0.78
C TYR A 84 6.27 -2.07 0.61
N PHE A 85 5.43 -2.07 1.64
CA PHE A 85 5.85 -1.92 3.03
C PHE A 85 6.30 -3.27 3.58
N GLN A 86 7.62 -3.43 3.68
CA GLN A 86 8.27 -4.57 4.30
C GLN A 86 8.30 -4.34 5.81
N THR A 87 7.32 -4.92 6.51
CA THR A 87 7.26 -4.91 7.97
C THR A 87 7.23 -6.36 8.45
N SER A 88 8.11 -6.71 9.39
CA SER A 88 8.08 -8.03 10.02
C SER A 88 6.82 -8.18 10.87
N LEU A 89 6.31 -9.40 10.98
CA LEU A 89 5.11 -9.65 11.78
C LEU A 89 5.28 -9.27 13.26
N PRO A 90 6.43 -9.55 13.92
CA PRO A 90 6.67 -9.11 15.30
C PRO A 90 6.58 -7.58 15.46
N GLU A 91 7.16 -6.82 14.53
CA GLU A 91 7.06 -5.36 14.57
C GLU A 91 5.64 -4.86 14.36
N ALA A 92 4.89 -5.48 13.43
CA ALA A 92 3.50 -5.11 13.19
C ALA A 92 2.64 -5.36 14.44
N LEU A 93 2.86 -6.49 15.14
CA LEU A 93 2.19 -6.82 16.39
C LEU A 93 2.55 -5.85 17.51
N ALA A 94 3.84 -5.53 17.69
CA ALA A 94 4.29 -4.56 18.69
C ALA A 94 3.71 -3.16 18.45
N ARG A 95 3.62 -2.72 17.19
CA ARG A 95 2.97 -1.44 16.86
C ARG A 95 1.45 -1.51 17.04
N ASN A 96 0.83 -2.64 16.76
CA ASN A 96 -0.60 -2.83 16.94
C ASN A 96 -0.99 -2.88 18.42
N SER A 97 -0.16 -3.49 19.27
CA SER A 97 -0.40 -3.57 20.72
C SER A 97 -0.33 -2.20 21.39
N ALA A 98 0.51 -1.29 20.87
CA ALA A 98 0.63 0.10 21.31
C ALA A 98 -0.52 1.01 20.83
N ARG A 99 -1.44 0.51 19.99
CA ARG A 99 -2.63 1.26 19.58
C ARG A 99 -3.79 1.01 20.53
N GLU A 100 -4.66 2.00 20.65
CA GLU A 100 -5.85 1.92 21.48
C GLU A 100 -7.15 2.06 20.65
N GLY A 101 -8.26 1.62 21.24
CA GLY A 101 -9.59 1.79 20.66
C GLY A 101 -9.75 1.16 19.27
N LYS A 102 -10.32 1.93 18.33
CA LYS A 102 -10.64 1.47 16.97
C LYS A 102 -9.42 1.31 16.07
N ASP A 103 -8.28 1.84 16.47
CA ASP A 103 -7.03 1.75 15.70
C ASP A 103 -6.25 0.47 16.01
N LYS A 104 -6.60 -0.22 17.11
CA LYS A 104 -6.10 -1.55 17.46
C LYS A 104 -6.84 -2.61 16.66
N VAL A 105 -6.11 -3.32 15.81
CA VAL A 105 -6.64 -4.41 15.00
C VAL A 105 -6.56 -5.70 15.80
N LYS A 106 -7.46 -6.66 15.56
CA LYS A 106 -7.29 -8.04 16.06
C LYS A 106 -6.04 -8.65 15.43
N ASP A 107 -5.20 -9.31 16.22
CA ASP A 107 -3.96 -9.93 15.73
C ASP A 107 -4.20 -10.92 14.59
N VAL A 108 -5.30 -11.68 14.64
CA VAL A 108 -5.72 -12.59 13.56
C VAL A 108 -5.78 -11.90 12.19
N ALA A 109 -6.23 -10.64 12.13
CA ALA A 109 -6.28 -9.90 10.88
C ALA A 109 -4.88 -9.55 10.34
N LEU A 110 -3.89 -9.33 11.22
CA LEU A 110 -2.50 -9.14 10.82
C LEU A 110 -1.93 -10.44 10.23
N TYR A 111 -2.17 -11.59 10.89
CA TYR A 111 -1.78 -12.90 10.37
C TYR A 111 -2.42 -13.20 9.01
N ASP A 112 -3.73 -12.94 8.85
CA ASP A 112 -4.45 -13.20 7.62
C ASP A 112 -3.93 -12.36 6.46
N VAL A 113 -3.63 -11.08 6.70
CA VAL A 113 -3.05 -10.21 5.66
C VAL A 113 -1.62 -10.65 5.35
N ARG A 114 -0.81 -11.05 6.33
CA ARG A 114 0.56 -11.56 6.09
C ARG A 114 0.57 -12.77 5.18
N LYS A 115 -0.35 -13.71 5.40
CA LYS A 115 -0.49 -14.94 4.60
C LYS A 115 -0.89 -14.66 3.15
N LYS A 116 -1.64 -13.58 2.93
CA LYS A 116 -2.13 -13.17 1.61
C LYS A 116 -1.21 -12.18 0.91
N LEU A 117 -0.17 -11.69 1.59
CA LEU A 117 0.68 -10.63 1.08
C LEU A 117 1.61 -11.18 0.01
N GLU A 118 1.38 -10.76 -1.22
CA GLU A 118 2.19 -11.06 -2.39
C GLU A 118 3.03 -9.84 -2.75
N PRO A 119 4.33 -10.00 -3.04
CA PRO A 119 5.14 -8.89 -3.53
C PRO A 119 4.55 -8.38 -4.85
N PRO A 120 4.50 -7.05 -5.07
CA PRO A 120 4.06 -6.52 -6.36
C PRO A 120 5.03 -6.91 -7.47
N ALA A 121 4.56 -6.87 -8.71
CA ALA A 121 5.39 -7.06 -9.89
C ALA A 121 5.09 -6.01 -10.97
N PHE A 122 6.10 -5.63 -11.75
CA PHE A 122 5.92 -4.73 -12.89
C PHE A 122 4.91 -5.28 -13.93
N SER A 123 4.79 -6.60 -14.04
CA SER A 123 3.80 -7.27 -14.91
C SER A 123 2.34 -6.99 -14.53
N GLU A 124 2.08 -6.45 -13.33
CA GLU A 124 0.75 -6.00 -12.93
C GLU A 124 0.34 -4.67 -13.58
N GLY A 125 1.29 -3.93 -14.17
CA GLY A 125 1.07 -2.61 -14.77
C GLY A 125 1.67 -1.43 -13.98
N PHE A 126 2.48 -1.70 -12.95
CA PHE A 126 3.24 -0.67 -12.25
C PHE A 126 4.33 -0.08 -13.15
N ASP A 127 4.45 1.24 -13.12
CA ASP A 127 5.52 1.97 -13.81
C ASP A 127 6.77 2.08 -12.94
N ARG A 128 6.59 2.17 -11.61
CA ARG A 128 7.65 2.20 -10.59
C ARG A 128 7.24 1.41 -9.36
N LEU A 129 8.20 0.76 -8.73
CA LEU A 129 8.02 0.02 -7.48
C LEU A 129 9.09 0.42 -6.48
N PHE A 130 8.69 0.54 -5.22
CA PHE A 130 9.56 0.86 -4.10
C PHE A 130 9.31 -0.12 -2.95
N SER A 131 10.36 -0.50 -2.24
CA SER A 131 10.24 -1.08 -0.90
C SER A 131 10.39 -0.01 0.16
N VAL A 132 9.56 -0.08 1.20
CA VAL A 132 9.60 0.80 2.37
C VAL A 132 9.82 -0.04 3.61
N ARG A 133 10.83 0.31 4.40
CA ARG A 133 11.06 -0.24 5.74
C ARG A 133 11.03 0.89 6.77
N ILE A 134 10.55 0.58 7.96
CA ILE A 134 10.65 1.52 9.09
C ILE A 134 12.04 1.34 9.72
N GLN A 135 12.77 2.44 9.89
CA GLN A 135 14.07 2.45 10.53
C GLN A 135 14.13 3.61 11.52
N GLY A 136 14.14 3.29 12.82
CA GLY A 136 13.95 4.29 13.89
C GLY A 136 12.65 5.08 13.71
N ASP A 137 12.74 6.41 13.75
CA ASP A 137 11.62 7.33 13.51
C ASP A 137 11.41 7.66 12.01
N GLY A 138 12.15 6.99 11.14
CA GLY A 138 12.20 7.25 9.70
C GLY A 138 11.65 6.12 8.84
N PHE A 139 11.79 6.33 7.53
CA PHE A 139 11.51 5.33 6.52
C PHE A 139 12.72 5.22 5.60
N GLU A 140 13.18 3.99 5.39
CA GLU A 140 14.11 3.64 4.33
C GLU A 140 13.29 3.31 3.08
N ILE A 141 13.55 3.99 1.96
CA ILE A 141 12.82 3.82 0.70
C ILE A 141 13.83 3.40 -0.38
N THR A 142 13.63 2.24 -0.97
CA THR A 142 14.50 1.71 -2.02
C THR A 142 13.69 1.47 -3.29
N GLU A 143 14.12 2.07 -4.40
CA GLU A 143 13.50 1.85 -5.71
C GLU A 143 13.91 0.48 -6.27
N TRP A 144 12.94 -0.24 -6.81
CA TRP A 144 13.20 -1.51 -7.47
C TRP A 144 13.74 -1.26 -8.87
N ARG A 145 14.80 -1.97 -9.23
CA ARG A 145 15.28 -1.96 -10.61
C ARG A 145 14.35 -2.82 -11.46
N LYS A 146 14.01 -2.33 -12.64
CA LYS A 146 13.16 -3.05 -13.62
C LYS A 146 13.91 -4.18 -14.34
N GLU A 147 15.14 -4.48 -13.94
CA GLU A 147 15.93 -5.56 -14.54
C GLU A 147 15.30 -6.93 -14.26
N GLU A 148 15.28 -7.76 -15.30
CA GLU A 148 14.50 -8.97 -15.47
C GLU A 148 14.50 -9.89 -14.23
N GLY A 149 13.36 -9.95 -13.53
CA GLY A 149 13.05 -11.07 -12.63
C GLY A 149 13.47 -10.96 -11.16
N HIS A 150 13.95 -9.82 -10.66
CA HIS A 150 14.22 -9.70 -9.21
C HIS A 150 12.92 -9.49 -8.41
N VAL A 151 12.35 -10.59 -7.92
CA VAL A 151 11.36 -10.56 -6.84
C VAL A 151 12.12 -10.44 -5.52
N PRO A 152 12.03 -9.32 -4.78
CA PRO A 152 12.71 -9.21 -3.51
C PRO A 152 12.20 -10.29 -2.55
N GLU A 153 13.12 -11.03 -1.93
CA GLU A 153 12.77 -12.10 -1.01
C GLU A 153 11.94 -11.56 0.17
N PRO A 154 10.91 -12.30 0.62
CA PRO A 154 10.15 -11.90 1.78
C PRO A 154 11.08 -11.84 3.01
N PRO A 155 10.88 -10.86 3.92
CA PRO A 155 11.61 -10.80 5.17
C PRO A 155 11.18 -11.99 6.03
N ASP A 156 12.08 -12.95 6.15
CA ASP A 156 12.03 -14.18 6.95
C ASP A 156 11.31 -15.38 6.32
N ARG A 157 12.10 -16.29 5.75
CA ARG A 157 11.88 -17.74 5.94
C ARG A 157 12.61 -18.13 7.21
N LEU A 158 11.92 -18.06 8.36
CA LEU A 158 12.40 -18.73 9.56
C LEU A 158 12.40 -20.23 9.27
N GLY A 159 13.60 -20.82 9.24
CA GLY A 159 13.81 -22.26 9.39
C GLY A 159 13.60 -22.71 10.83
#